data_AF-A0AAV2E8G3-F1
#
_entry.id   AF-A0AAV2E8G3-F1
#
_cell.length_a   1.000
_cell.length_b   1.000
_cell.length_c   1.000
_cell.angle_alpha   90.00
_cell.angle_beta   90.00
_cell.angle_gamma   90.00
#
_symmetry.space_group_name_H-M   'P 1'
#
loop_
_entity.id
_entity.type
_entity.pdbx_description
1 polymer ?
#
loop_
_entity_poly.entity_id
_entity_poly.type
_entity_poly.pdbx_seq_one_letter_code
_entity_poly.pdbx_strand_id
1 'polypeptide(L)'
;MLQSEIEFNGMMREDAHAHVKSFYELTDGIKVKGVPQKAIRLRLFPFPLNGPTKKWLNNQPHHSIASWDDLCKKFSTRYIPPSKMALMRSEIIMFYEEEDEPLFEE
;
A
#
# COMPACT_ATOMS: atom_id res chain seq x y z
N MET A 1 11.60 9.77 17.31
CA MET A 1 10.18 10.14 17.11
C MET A 1 9.71 9.38 15.89
N LEU A 2 8.83 8.38 16.03
CA LEU A 2 8.41 7.46 14.95
C LEU A 2 7.40 8.09 13.96
N GLN A 3 7.07 9.37 14.13
CA GLN A 3 5.96 10.01 13.43
C GLN A 3 6.33 10.51 12.03
N SER A 4 7.61 10.70 11.72
CA SER A 4 8.07 11.28 10.45
C SER A 4 8.26 10.28 9.30
N GLU A 5 8.38 8.98 9.58
CA GLU A 5 8.62 7.96 8.54
C GLU A 5 7.33 7.35 7.95
N ILE A 6 6.18 7.64 8.56
CA ILE A 6 4.89 7.05 8.19
C ILE A 6 3.96 8.10 7.59
N GLU A 7 4.33 9.37 7.57
CA GLU A 7 3.46 10.42 7.03
C GLU A 7 3.50 10.40 5.49
N PHE A 8 2.33 10.34 4.85
CA PHE A 8 2.24 10.38 3.39
C PHE A 8 1.31 11.50 2.91
N ASN A 9 1.90 12.42 2.16
CA ASN A 9 1.24 13.62 1.65
C ASN A 9 0.87 13.50 0.17
N GLY A 10 1.30 12.44 -0.51
CA GLY A 10 1.07 12.21 -1.93
C GLY A 10 1.95 13.08 -2.83
N MET A 11 3.12 13.51 -2.34
CA MET A 11 4.05 14.32 -3.14
C MET A 11 4.81 13.46 -4.15
N MET A 12 5.24 14.07 -5.26
CA MET A 12 5.92 13.37 -6.37
C MET A 12 7.23 12.67 -5.96
N ARG A 13 7.83 13.08 -4.83
CA ARG A 13 9.05 12.50 -4.25
C ARG A 13 8.81 11.41 -3.22
N GLU A 14 7.58 11.27 -2.71
CA GLU A 14 7.23 10.24 -1.74
C GLU A 14 6.96 8.91 -2.46
N ASP A 15 7.51 7.83 -1.92
CA ASP A 15 7.27 6.49 -2.45
C ASP A 15 6.03 5.86 -1.79
N ALA A 16 4.93 5.85 -2.53
CA ALA A 16 3.68 5.23 -2.11
C ALA A 16 3.84 3.73 -1.79
N HIS A 17 4.76 3.04 -2.45
CA HIS A 17 5.01 1.62 -2.21
C HIS A 17 5.74 1.38 -0.90
N ALA A 18 6.82 2.13 -0.64
CA ALA A 18 7.53 2.09 0.64
C ALA A 18 6.59 2.42 1.81
N HIS A 19 5.75 3.45 1.65
CA HIS A 19 4.75 3.82 2.64
C HIS A 19 3.76 2.70 2.95
N VAL A 20 3.22 2.04 1.92
CA VAL A 20 2.32 0.89 2.10
C VAL A 20 3.05 -0.24 2.82
N LYS A 21 4.29 -0.57 2.44
CA LYS A 21 5.09 -1.61 3.11
C LYS A 21 5.28 -1.33 4.61
N SER A 22 5.72 -0.12 4.96
CA SER A 22 5.88 0.29 6.37
C SER A 22 4.55 0.24 7.13
N PHE A 23 3.44 0.59 6.49
CA PHE A 23 2.11 0.45 7.09
C PHE A 23 1.72 -1.02 7.37
N TYR A 24 2.06 -1.94 6.46
CA TYR A 24 1.85 -3.38 6.68
C TYR A 24 2.65 -3.88 7.89
N GLU A 25 3.93 -3.50 7.99
CA GLU A 25 4.80 -3.89 9.11
C GLU A 25 4.28 -3.37 10.47
N LEU A 26 3.84 -2.11 10.53
CA LEU A 26 3.28 -1.51 11.74
C LEU A 26 1.97 -2.16 12.18
N THR A 27 1.10 -2.49 11.22
CA THR A 27 -0.21 -3.08 11.54
C THR A 27 -0.14 -4.57 11.84
N ASP A 28 0.95 -5.25 11.47
CA ASP A 28 1.13 -6.68 11.78
C ASP A 28 1.36 -6.96 13.26
N GLY A 29 1.98 -6.03 13.97
CA GLY A 29 2.11 -6.07 15.44
C GLY A 29 0.80 -5.82 16.18
N ILE A 30 -0.22 -5.30 15.51
CA ILE A 30 -1.53 -5.01 16.12
C ILE A 30 -2.45 -6.19 15.87
N LYS A 31 -2.79 -6.93 16.94
CA LYS A 31 -3.78 -8.03 16.90
C LYS A 31 -4.92 -7.72 17.86
N VAL A 32 -6.15 -7.73 17.35
CA VAL A 32 -7.35 -7.61 18.18
C VAL A 32 -8.15 -8.88 18.06
N LYS A 33 -8.43 -9.54 19.20
CA LYS A 33 -9.15 -10.82 19.23
C LYS A 33 -10.52 -10.68 18.56
N GLY A 34 -10.80 -11.57 17.61
CA GLY A 34 -12.08 -11.59 16.88
C GLY A 34 -12.22 -10.54 15.77
N VAL A 35 -11.18 -9.74 15.50
CA VAL A 35 -11.20 -8.74 14.43
C VAL A 35 -10.25 -9.17 13.30
N PRO A 36 -10.71 -9.26 12.04
CA PRO A 36 -9.84 -9.55 10.92
C PRO A 36 -8.77 -8.48 10.71
N GLN A 37 -7.53 -8.86 10.34
CA GLN A 37 -6.46 -7.89 10.12
C GLN A 37 -6.78 -6.85 9.05
N LYS A 38 -7.51 -7.23 8.00
CA LYS A 38 -7.96 -6.30 6.97
C LYS A 38 -8.85 -5.19 7.54
N ALA A 39 -9.68 -5.48 8.54
CA ALA A 39 -10.54 -4.49 9.19
C ALA A 39 -9.73 -3.54 10.10
N ILE A 40 -8.70 -4.06 10.77
CA ILE A 40 -7.75 -3.26 11.55
C ILE A 40 -7.00 -2.30 10.63
N ARG A 41 -6.44 -2.81 9.52
CA ARG A 41 -5.76 -1.99 8.50
C ARG A 41 -6.65 -0.92 7.90
N LEU A 42 -7.89 -1.28 7.51
CA LEU A 42 -8.86 -0.32 6.97
C LEU A 42 -9.12 0.83 7.95
N ARG A 43 -9.24 0.53 9.25
CA ARG A 43 -9.47 1.55 10.29
C ARG A 43 -8.24 2.40 10.61
N LEU A 44 -7.04 1.84 10.47
CA LEU A 44 -5.78 2.51 10.78
C LEU A 44 -5.19 3.30 9.61
N PHE A 45 -5.58 2.99 8.38
CA PHE A 45 -5.06 3.64 7.17
C PHE A 45 -5.17 5.18 7.14
N PRO A 46 -6.23 5.82 7.69
CA PRO A 46 -6.33 7.29 7.67
C PRO A 46 -5.32 8.02 8.57
N PHE A 47 -4.73 7.35 9.56
CA PHE A 47 -3.82 7.96 10.53
C PHE A 47 -2.51 8.48 9.93
N PRO A 48 -1.78 7.68 9.14
CA PRO A 48 -0.54 8.12 8.51
C PRO A 48 -0.75 9.09 7.32
N LEU A 49 -1.98 9.29 6.86
CA LEU A 49 -2.26 10.20 5.75
C LEU A 49 -2.33 11.64 6.25
N ASN A 50 -1.75 12.56 5.47
CA ASN A 50 -1.90 13.98 5.68
C ASN A 50 -2.18 14.75 4.37
N GLY A 51 -2.54 16.02 4.52
CA GLY A 51 -2.70 16.97 3.41
C GLY A 51 -3.67 16.48 2.31
N PRO A 52 -3.24 16.53 1.02
CA PRO A 52 -4.08 16.16 -0.12
C PRO A 52 -4.60 14.71 -0.07
N THR A 53 -3.83 13.77 0.48
CA THR A 53 -4.20 12.35 0.51
C THR A 53 -5.29 12.06 1.53
N LYS A 54 -5.19 12.67 2.72
CA LYS A 54 -6.25 12.60 3.72
C LYS A 54 -7.55 13.24 3.22
N LYS A 55 -7.44 14.39 2.54
CA LYS A 55 -8.58 15.07 1.92
C LYS A 55 -9.25 14.22 0.84
N TRP A 56 -8.47 13.55 0.00
CA TRP A 56 -9.00 12.63 -1.01
C TRP A 56 -9.75 11.45 -0.40
N LEU A 57 -9.21 10.86 0.67
CA LEU A 57 -9.85 9.73 1.36
C LEU A 57 -11.19 10.15 1.97
N ASN A 58 -11.23 11.32 2.62
CA ASN A 58 -12.46 11.87 3.21
C ASN A 58 -13.52 12.27 2.18
N ASN A 59 -13.10 12.58 0.94
CA ASN A 59 -14.00 12.95 -0.15
C ASN A 59 -14.52 11.75 -0.95
N GLN A 60 -14.21 10.52 -0.54
CA GLN A 60 -14.77 9.34 -1.19
C GLN A 60 -16.29 9.26 -0.95
N PRO A 61 -17.09 8.90 -1.96
CA PRO A 61 -18.52 8.69 -1.76
C PRO A 61 -18.79 7.70 -0.63
N HIS A 62 -19.89 7.91 0.11
CA HIS A 62 -20.35 6.99 1.15
C HIS A 62 -20.44 5.57 0.60
N HIS A 63 -19.96 4.60 1.38
CA HIS A 63 -19.90 3.17 1.03
C HIS A 63 -19.02 2.80 -0.17
N SER A 64 -18.32 3.75 -0.81
CA SER A 64 -17.44 3.44 -1.95
C SER A 64 -16.15 2.72 -1.53
N ILE A 65 -15.77 2.80 -0.25
CA ILE A 65 -14.71 1.99 0.35
C ILE A 65 -15.35 1.17 1.47
N ALA A 66 -15.77 -0.05 1.13
CA ALA A 66 -16.39 -0.98 2.09
C ALA A 66 -15.38 -1.98 2.66
N SER A 67 -14.30 -2.25 1.92
CA SER A 67 -13.27 -3.21 2.28
C SER A 67 -11.85 -2.64 2.14
N TRP A 68 -10.89 -3.33 2.75
CA TRP A 68 -9.46 -3.05 2.55
C TRP A 68 -9.06 -3.17 1.08
N ASP A 69 -9.64 -4.12 0.35
CA ASP A 69 -9.31 -4.37 -1.06
C ASP A 69 -9.83 -3.22 -1.96
N ASP A 70 -11.01 -2.67 -1.66
CA ASP A 70 -11.54 -1.47 -2.35
C ASP A 70 -10.65 -0.25 -2.13
N LEU A 71 -10.20 -0.07 -0.88
CA LEU A 71 -9.29 1.01 -0.50
C LEU A 71 -7.98 0.91 -1.29
N CYS A 72 -7.34 -0.28 -1.28
CA CYS A 72 -6.10 -0.54 -2.00
C CYS A 72 -6.26 -0.23 -3.49
N LYS A 73 -7.31 -0.74 -4.13
CA LYS A 73 -7.57 -0.52 -5.56
C LYS A 73 -7.70 0.97 -5.90
N LYS A 74 -8.48 1.71 -5.13
CA LYS A 74 -8.68 3.16 -5.33
C LYS A 74 -7.42 3.97 -5.06
N PHE A 75 -6.70 3.63 -3.99
CA PHE A 75 -5.45 4.28 -3.62
C PHE A 75 -4.38 4.07 -4.68
N SER A 76 -4.16 2.82 -5.11
CA SER A 76 -3.22 2.50 -6.18
C SER A 76 -3.58 3.20 -7.48
N THR A 77 -4.85 3.21 -7.86
CA THR A 77 -5.30 3.91 -9.08
C THR A 77 -5.04 5.41 -9.04
N ARG A 78 -5.13 6.02 -7.84
CA ARG A 78 -4.96 7.47 -7.67
C ARG A 78 -3.49 7.89 -7.54
N TYR A 79 -2.69 7.13 -6.82
CA TYR A 79 -1.34 7.55 -6.37
C TYR A 79 -0.21 6.74 -6.99
N ILE A 80 -0.48 5.59 -7.62
CA ILE A 80 0.54 4.81 -8.33
C ILE A 80 0.35 5.01 -9.83
N PRO A 81 1.28 5.71 -10.51
CA PRO A 81 1.24 5.85 -11.95
C PRO A 81 1.18 4.48 -12.66
N PRO A 82 0.46 4.35 -13.77
CA PRO A 82 0.43 3.11 -14.55
C PRO A 82 1.82 2.61 -14.95
N SER A 83 2.77 3.52 -15.22
CA SER A 83 4.17 3.21 -15.52
C SER A 83 4.91 2.57 -14.34
N LYS A 84 4.70 3.05 -13.10
CA LYS A 84 5.26 2.41 -11.89
C LYS A 84 4.63 1.05 -11.61
N MET A 85 3.33 0.90 -11.89
CA MET A 85 2.63 -0.39 -11.75
C MET A 85 3.13 -1.43 -12.77
N ALA A 86 3.42 -1.00 -14.00
CA ALA A 86 4.03 -1.85 -15.02
C ALA A 86 5.46 -2.26 -14.62
N LEU A 87 6.28 -1.32 -14.12
CA LEU A 87 7.62 -1.58 -13.61
C LEU A 87 7.61 -2.57 -12.44
N MET A 88 6.70 -2.42 -11.47
CA MET A 88 6.56 -3.36 -10.35
C MET A 88 6.13 -4.76 -10.82
N ARG A 89 5.25 -4.85 -11.83
CA ARG A 89 4.86 -6.14 -12.41
C ARG A 89 6.04 -6.79 -13.13
N SER A 90 6.81 -6.02 -13.91
CA SER A 90 8.03 -6.55 -14.54
C SER A 90 9.09 -6.91 -13.51
N GLU A 91 9.25 -6.16 -12.43
CA GLU A 91 10.20 -6.50 -11.35
C GLU A 91 9.77 -7.78 -10.64
N ILE A 92 8.48 -7.96 -10.33
CA ILE A 92 7.97 -9.21 -9.76
C ILE A 92 8.18 -10.37 -10.73
N ILE A 93 7.85 -10.20 -12.02
CA ILE A 93 8.06 -11.23 -13.04
C ILE A 93 9.55 -11.56 -13.19
N MET A 94 10.43 -10.56 -13.26
CA MET A 94 11.89 -10.75 -13.34
C MET A 94 12.44 -11.40 -12.08
N PHE A 95 11.94 -11.07 -10.88
CA PHE A 95 12.37 -11.70 -9.63
C PHE A 95 11.96 -13.18 -9.57
N TYR A 96 10.76 -13.51 -10.07
CA TYR A 96 10.30 -14.90 -10.18
C TYR A 96 11.00 -15.65 -11.33
N GLU A 97 11.38 -14.97 -12.42
CA GLU A 97 12.14 -15.57 -13.53
C GLU A 97 13.62 -15.78 -13.16
N GLU A 98 14.22 -14.95 -12.29
CA GLU A 98 15.55 -15.20 -11.69
C GLU A 98 15.55 -16.35 -10.68
N GLU A 99 14.44 -16.61 -9.97
CA GLU A 99 14.31 -17.77 -9.07
C GLU A 99 14.06 -19.09 -9.83
N ASP A 100 13.59 -19.03 -11.07
CA ASP A 100 13.30 -20.18 -11.94
C ASP A 100 14.34 -20.31 -13.09
N GLU A 101 15.59 -19.88 -12.88
CA GLU A 101 16.68 -20.25 -13.78
C GLU A 101 17.00 -21.75 -13.58
N PRO A 102 16.70 -22.64 -14.55
CA PRO A 102 17.17 -24.00 -14.45
C PRO A 102 18.70 -23.99 -14.53
N LEU A 103 19.36 -24.40 -13.44
CA LEU A 103 20.73 -24.91 -13.46
C LEU A 103 20.80 -26.10 -14.42
N PHE A 104 20.90 -25.83 -15.71
CA PHE A 104 21.40 -26.80 -16.67
C PHE A 104 22.82 -26.40 -17.04
N GLU A 105 23.74 -27.07 -16.35
CA GLU A 105 25.09 -27.35 -16.83
C GLU A 105 25.02 -27.97 -18.22
N GLU A 106 25.78 -27.43 -19.18
CA GLU A 106 26.60 -28.19 -20.13
C GLU A 106 27.87 -27.41 -20.47
#